data_AF-A0A517P4T8-F1
#
_entry.id   AF-A0A517P4T8-F1
#
_cell.length_a   1.000
_cell.length_b   1.000
_cell.length_c   1.000
_cell.angle_alpha   90.00
_cell.angle_beta   90.00
_cell.angle_gamma   90.00
#
_symmetry.space_group_name_H-M   'P 1'
#
loop_
_entity.id
_entity.type
_entity.pdbx_description
1 polymer ?
#
loop_
_entity_poly.entity_id
_entity_poly.type
_entity_poly.pdbx_seq_one_letter_code
_entity_poly.pdbx_strand_id
1 'polypeptide(L)'
;MPARLILAACCSLLAGAVHPQHVTLAEAEWNPQSQSLEVALRITPAQLEEVVERHAGRSVDLDAEASDAAVAAWLRTAFVVTPPDPDPTDDEAPAPAPLKYVGKEVGISVGWVYFEVPLPGGWEGVTVSDRVRLNVEPAQHNTLVLSVTRPSPDGTSRKERASYTFDRRTPAHMLWAADLEPLKKSATDGAAPPASPR
;
A
#
# COMPACT_ATOMS: atom_id res chain seq x y z
N MET A 1 52.03 -37.62 -32.79
CA MET A 1 50.56 -37.43 -32.66
C MET A 1 50.33 -36.11 -31.93
N PRO A 2 49.84 -35.03 -32.57
CA PRO A 2 49.69 -33.76 -31.87
C PRO A 2 48.37 -33.73 -31.09
N ALA A 3 48.48 -33.48 -29.79
CA ALA A 3 47.37 -33.28 -28.87
C ALA A 3 46.63 -31.98 -29.23
N ARG A 4 45.32 -32.08 -29.45
CA ARG A 4 44.42 -30.93 -29.63
C ARG A 4 43.99 -30.43 -28.25
N LEU A 5 44.43 -29.23 -27.89
CA LEU A 5 43.92 -28.48 -26.75
C LEU A 5 42.52 -27.97 -27.12
N ILE A 6 41.48 -28.46 -26.44
CA ILE A 6 40.12 -27.92 -26.55
C ILE A 6 39.99 -26.82 -25.50
N LEU A 7 39.96 -25.56 -25.95
CA LEU A 7 39.64 -24.41 -25.12
C LEU A 7 38.12 -24.37 -24.91
N ALA A 8 37.66 -24.89 -23.78
CA ALA A 8 36.26 -24.78 -23.38
C ALA A 8 35.97 -23.33 -22.96
N ALA A 9 35.36 -22.57 -23.87
CA ALA A 9 34.84 -21.24 -23.60
C ALA A 9 33.70 -21.34 -22.59
N CYS A 10 34.01 -21.08 -21.32
CA CYS A 10 33.04 -20.91 -20.26
C CYS A 10 32.30 -19.57 -20.49
N CYS A 11 31.31 -19.57 -21.37
CA CYS A 11 30.34 -18.47 -21.46
C CYS A 11 29.42 -18.57 -20.24
N SER A 12 29.88 -17.99 -19.13
CA SER A 12 29.01 -17.66 -18.00
C SER A 12 27.95 -16.69 -18.50
N LEU A 13 26.81 -17.23 -18.89
CA LEU A 13 25.55 -16.49 -19.02
C LEU A 13 25.23 -15.96 -17.63
N LEU A 14 25.71 -14.75 -17.32
CA LEU A 14 25.13 -13.90 -16.30
C LEU A 14 23.74 -13.53 -16.83
N ALA A 15 22.78 -14.44 -16.67
CA ALA A 15 21.38 -14.10 -16.69
C ALA A 15 21.19 -13.10 -15.55
N GLY A 16 21.24 -11.80 -15.89
CA GLY A 16 20.80 -10.75 -15.00
C GLY A 16 19.35 -11.07 -14.66
N ALA A 17 19.15 -11.60 -13.46
CA ALA A 17 17.82 -11.88 -12.96
C ALA A 17 17.14 -10.53 -12.75
N VAL A 18 16.42 -10.08 -13.78
CA VAL A 18 15.38 -9.08 -13.67
C VAL A 18 14.30 -9.72 -12.83
N HIS A 19 14.50 -9.72 -11.51
CA HIS A 19 13.48 -10.13 -10.57
C HIS A 19 12.42 -9.02 -10.55
N PRO A 20 11.15 -9.31 -10.87
CA PRO A 20 10.09 -8.34 -10.64
C PRO A 20 10.08 -8.00 -9.15
N GLN A 21 10.33 -6.74 -8.80
CA GLN A 21 10.10 -6.30 -7.43
C GLN A 21 8.58 -6.28 -7.24
N HIS A 22 8.08 -7.22 -6.44
CA HIS A 22 6.67 -7.27 -6.08
C HIS A 22 6.42 -6.24 -4.99
N VAL A 23 5.88 -5.10 -5.41
CA VAL A 23 5.58 -3.97 -4.53
C VAL A 23 4.11 -3.60 -4.61
N THR A 24 3.52 -3.25 -3.47
CA THR A 24 2.24 -2.52 -3.41
C THR A 24 2.46 -1.14 -2.82
N LEU A 25 1.60 -0.21 -3.22
CA LEU A 25 1.61 1.16 -2.72
C LEU A 25 0.22 1.47 -2.18
N ALA A 26 0.12 1.78 -0.90
CA ALA A 26 -1.04 2.38 -0.30
C ALA A 26 -0.81 3.89 -0.14
N GLU A 27 -1.70 4.69 -0.70
CA GLU A 27 -1.74 6.13 -0.46
C GLU A 27 -2.86 6.39 0.54
N ALA A 28 -2.54 6.99 1.67
CA ALA A 28 -3.48 7.28 2.73
C ALA A 28 -3.56 8.78 3.00
N GLU A 29 -4.76 9.32 3.12
CA GLU A 29 -5.00 10.71 3.47
C GLU A 29 -5.83 10.79 4.76
N TRP A 30 -5.35 11.59 5.72
CA TRP A 30 -6.14 11.90 6.90
C TRP A 30 -7.19 12.96 6.59
N ASN A 31 -8.46 12.60 6.76
CA ASN A 31 -9.58 13.54 6.66
C ASN A 31 -10.06 13.94 8.08
N PRO A 32 -9.78 15.18 8.54
CA PRO A 32 -10.18 15.61 9.89
C PRO A 32 -11.69 15.85 10.02
N GLN A 33 -12.43 16.03 8.92
CA GLN A 33 -13.88 16.26 8.96
C GLN A 33 -14.64 14.96 9.19
N SER A 34 -14.26 13.90 8.49
CA SER A 34 -14.85 12.56 8.65
C SER A 34 -14.15 11.71 9.72
N GLN A 35 -13.06 12.23 10.31
CA GLN A 35 -12.20 11.54 11.26
C GLN A 35 -11.79 10.15 10.77
N SER A 36 -11.39 10.06 9.51
CA SER A 36 -11.10 8.80 8.85
C SER A 36 -9.79 8.87 8.07
N LEU A 37 -9.10 7.74 8.03
CA LEU A 37 -8.00 7.52 7.09
C LEU A 37 -8.59 6.98 5.79
N GLU A 38 -8.50 7.74 4.71
CA GLU A 38 -8.95 7.36 3.37
C GLU A 38 -7.78 6.73 2.63
N VAL A 39 -7.93 5.51 2.11
CA VAL A 39 -6.82 4.73 1.56
C VAL A 39 -7.11 4.26 0.14
N ALA A 40 -6.15 4.49 -0.76
CA ALA A 40 -6.09 3.94 -2.10
C ALA A 40 -4.92 2.95 -2.20
N LEU A 41 -5.23 1.66 -2.28
CA LEU A 41 -4.24 0.59 -2.44
C LEU A 41 -4.06 0.25 -3.92
N ARG A 42 -2.85 0.46 -4.41
CA ARG A 42 -2.40 0.05 -5.74
C ARG A 42 -1.87 -1.38 -5.71
N ILE A 43 -2.45 -2.23 -6.56
CA ILE A 43 -2.09 -3.65 -6.73
C ILE A 43 -2.36 -4.07 -8.17
N THR A 44 -1.61 -5.00 -8.76
CA THR A 44 -1.95 -5.45 -10.12
C THR A 44 -3.20 -6.35 -10.09
N PRO A 45 -4.01 -6.40 -11.16
CA PRO A 45 -5.19 -7.26 -11.23
C PRO A 45 -4.88 -8.73 -10.91
N ALA A 46 -3.83 -9.28 -11.54
CA ALA A 46 -3.40 -10.66 -11.31
C ALA A 46 -3.00 -10.92 -9.86
N GLN A 47 -2.35 -9.95 -9.21
CA GLN A 47 -2.00 -10.06 -7.79
C GLN A 47 -3.22 -9.98 -6.88
N LEU A 48 -4.19 -9.12 -7.20
CA LEU A 48 -5.44 -8.98 -6.45
C LEU A 48 -6.29 -10.25 -6.57
N GLU A 49 -6.43 -10.79 -7.78
CA GLU A 49 -7.14 -12.04 -8.03
C GLU A 49 -6.51 -13.18 -7.22
N GLU A 50 -5.18 -13.35 -7.31
CA GLU A 50 -4.44 -14.37 -6.58
C GLU A 50 -4.67 -14.34 -5.06
N VAL A 51 -4.65 -13.15 -4.44
CA VAL A 51 -4.84 -13.04 -2.99
C VAL A 51 -6.29 -13.21 -2.57
N VAL A 52 -7.24 -12.72 -3.35
CA VAL A 52 -8.67 -12.82 -3.06
C VAL A 52 -9.14 -14.26 -3.24
N GLU A 53 -8.75 -14.94 -4.32
CA GLU A 53 -9.06 -16.34 -4.56
C GLU A 53 -8.47 -17.24 -3.48
N ARG A 54 -7.20 -17.02 -3.10
CA ARG A 54 -6.56 -17.76 -2.02
C ARG A 54 -7.28 -17.58 -0.69
N HIS A 55 -7.73 -16.36 -0.40
CA HIS A 55 -8.49 -16.07 0.81
C HIS A 55 -9.90 -16.70 0.79
N ALA A 56 -10.59 -16.63 -0.36
CA ALA A 56 -11.94 -17.13 -0.54
C ALA A 56 -12.02 -18.66 -0.72
N GLY A 57 -10.91 -19.31 -1.08
CA GLY A 57 -10.84 -20.74 -1.38
C GLY A 57 -11.56 -21.14 -2.67
N ARG A 58 -11.84 -20.19 -3.57
CA ARG A 58 -12.57 -20.38 -4.83
C ARG A 58 -12.15 -19.33 -5.84
N SER A 59 -12.44 -19.58 -7.11
CA SER A 59 -12.20 -18.58 -8.16
C SER A 59 -13.12 -17.37 -8.01
N VAL A 60 -12.61 -16.19 -8.37
CA VAL A 60 -13.28 -14.89 -8.25
C VAL A 60 -13.03 -14.08 -9.51
N ASP A 61 -14.11 -13.79 -10.24
CA ASP A 61 -14.09 -12.83 -11.34
C ASP A 61 -14.10 -11.40 -10.77
N LEU A 62 -12.98 -10.69 -10.91
CA LEU A 62 -12.83 -9.33 -10.39
C LEU A 62 -13.71 -8.29 -11.10
N ASP A 63 -14.16 -8.55 -12.33
CA ASP A 63 -15.04 -7.64 -13.08
C ASP A 63 -16.51 -7.74 -12.64
N ALA A 64 -16.86 -8.82 -11.93
CA ALA A 64 -18.19 -8.98 -11.37
C ALA A 64 -18.34 -8.18 -10.06
N GLU A 65 -19.42 -7.41 -9.93
CA GLU A 65 -19.82 -6.73 -8.68
C GLU A 65 -19.85 -7.67 -7.46
N ALA A 66 -20.22 -8.93 -7.69
CA ALA A 66 -20.24 -9.96 -6.64
C ALA A 66 -18.87 -10.25 -6.00
N SER A 67 -17.77 -9.82 -6.61
CA SER A 67 -16.42 -9.96 -6.06
C SER A 67 -16.10 -8.96 -4.94
N ASP A 68 -16.84 -7.84 -4.83
CA ASP A 68 -16.61 -6.81 -3.81
C ASP A 68 -16.62 -7.36 -2.39
N ALA A 69 -17.56 -8.25 -2.09
CA ALA A 69 -17.65 -8.89 -0.78
C ALA A 69 -16.39 -9.75 -0.47
N ALA A 70 -15.85 -10.43 -1.48
CA ALA A 70 -14.64 -11.23 -1.34
C ALA A 70 -13.39 -10.36 -1.17
N VAL A 71 -13.29 -9.28 -1.95
CA VAL A 71 -12.21 -8.28 -1.84
C VAL A 71 -12.23 -7.62 -0.46
N ALA A 72 -13.39 -7.16 -0.01
CA ALA A 72 -13.56 -6.53 1.30
C ALA A 72 -13.24 -7.50 2.46
N ALA A 73 -13.62 -8.78 2.34
CA ALA A 73 -13.29 -9.80 3.33
C ALA A 73 -11.78 -10.05 3.42
N TRP A 74 -11.11 -10.23 2.28
CA TRP A 74 -9.66 -10.36 2.23
C TRP A 74 -8.97 -9.13 2.83
N LEU A 75 -9.38 -7.94 2.42
CA LEU A 75 -8.77 -6.67 2.80
C LEU A 75 -8.78 -6.46 4.32
N ARG A 76 -9.88 -6.80 5.00
CA ARG A 76 -10.00 -6.74 6.48
C ARG A 76 -8.96 -7.60 7.22
N THR A 77 -8.39 -8.61 6.55
CA THR A 77 -7.33 -9.45 7.13
C THR A 77 -5.92 -9.03 6.69
N ALA A 78 -5.81 -8.33 5.57
CA ALA A 78 -4.54 -7.95 4.96
C ALA A 78 -4.07 -6.56 5.40
N PHE A 79 -4.99 -5.64 5.66
CA PHE A 79 -4.70 -4.27 6.07
C PHE A 79 -5.44 -3.96 7.37
N VAL A 80 -4.71 -3.88 8.47
CA VAL A 80 -5.27 -3.75 9.83
C VAL A 80 -4.76 -2.47 10.45
N VAL A 81 -5.65 -1.68 11.04
CA VAL A 81 -5.27 -0.48 11.78
C VAL A 81 -5.74 -0.64 13.21
N THR A 82 -4.82 -0.51 14.16
CA THR A 82 -5.10 -0.64 15.59
C THR A 82 -4.93 0.73 16.25
N PRO A 83 -5.94 1.27 16.93
CA PRO A 83 -5.82 2.50 17.71
C PRO A 83 -4.74 2.39 18.79
N PRO A 84 -4.22 3.52 19.31
CA PRO A 84 -3.38 3.52 20.49
C PRO A 84 -4.10 2.84 21.67
N ASP A 85 -3.33 2.15 22.50
CA ASP A 85 -3.84 1.59 23.74
C ASP A 85 -4.27 2.71 24.71
N PRO A 86 -5.56 2.80 25.09
CA PRO A 86 -6.02 3.83 26.00
C PRO A 86 -5.53 3.62 27.44
N ASP A 87 -5.19 2.38 27.83
CA ASP A 87 -4.66 2.05 29.15
C ASP A 87 -3.67 0.87 29.06
N PRO A 88 -2.36 1.15 28.87
CA PRO A 88 -1.34 0.10 28.74
C PRO A 88 -1.09 -0.67 30.04
N THR A 89 -1.84 -0.39 31.12
CA THR A 89 -1.83 -1.18 32.36
C THR A 89 -2.92 -2.24 32.41
N ASP A 90 -3.85 -2.23 31.45
CA ASP A 90 -4.79 -3.31 31.21
C ASP A 90 -4.14 -4.40 30.34
N ASP A 91 -4.46 -5.66 30.59
CA ASP A 91 -3.93 -6.80 29.83
C ASP A 91 -4.68 -6.99 28.49
N GLU A 92 -5.73 -6.22 28.24
CA GLU A 92 -6.54 -6.29 27.02
C GLU A 92 -6.00 -5.38 25.91
N ALA A 93 -5.48 -5.99 24.84
CA ALA A 93 -5.00 -5.25 23.67
C ALA A 93 -6.14 -4.52 22.95
N PRO A 94 -5.90 -3.31 22.40
CA PRO A 94 -6.90 -2.56 21.66
C PRO A 94 -7.41 -3.34 20.44
N ALA A 95 -8.73 -3.36 20.28
CA ALA A 95 -9.36 -3.97 19.12
C ALA A 95 -9.02 -3.19 17.83
N PRO A 96 -8.83 -3.87 16.68
CA PRO A 96 -8.65 -3.20 15.40
C PRO A 96 -9.82 -2.27 15.04
N ALA A 97 -9.50 -1.13 14.46
CA ALA A 97 -10.48 -0.21 13.89
C ALA A 97 -11.23 -0.89 12.72
N PRO A 98 -12.53 -0.63 12.55
CA PRO A 98 -13.29 -1.19 11.45
C PRO A 98 -12.79 -0.64 10.11
N LEU A 99 -12.75 -1.50 9.09
CA LEU A 99 -12.43 -1.10 7.72
C LEU A 99 -13.71 -1.07 6.87
N LYS A 100 -13.98 0.07 6.24
CA LYS A 100 -15.09 0.29 5.32
C LYS A 100 -14.60 0.19 3.88
N TYR A 101 -15.01 -0.84 3.17
CA TYR A 101 -14.73 -0.96 1.75
C TYR A 101 -15.55 0.07 0.96
N VAL A 102 -14.90 0.78 0.03
CA VAL A 102 -15.53 1.80 -0.83
C VAL A 102 -15.73 1.28 -2.25
N GLY A 103 -14.71 0.63 -2.82
CA GLY A 103 -14.79 0.10 -4.18
C GLY A 103 -13.43 -0.34 -4.72
N LYS A 104 -13.41 -0.71 -6.00
CA LYS A 104 -12.18 -1.03 -6.73
C LYS A 104 -12.26 -0.56 -8.18
N GLU A 105 -11.10 -0.32 -8.77
CA GLU A 105 -10.92 -0.12 -10.21
C GLU A 105 -9.93 -1.17 -10.71
N VAL A 106 -10.33 -1.94 -11.73
CA VAL A 106 -9.48 -3.00 -12.30
C VAL A 106 -9.12 -2.61 -13.73
N GLY A 107 -7.91 -2.09 -13.92
CA GLY A 107 -7.34 -1.83 -15.24
C GLY A 107 -6.57 -3.03 -15.78
N ILE A 108 -5.87 -2.87 -16.91
CA ILE A 108 -5.07 -3.96 -17.50
C ILE A 108 -3.79 -4.24 -16.70
N SER A 109 -3.09 -3.19 -16.27
CA SER A 109 -1.77 -3.29 -15.62
C SER A 109 -1.77 -2.80 -14.17
N VAL A 110 -2.80 -2.05 -13.77
CA VAL A 110 -2.94 -1.47 -12.43
C VAL A 110 -4.38 -1.64 -12.00
N GLY A 111 -4.55 -2.09 -10.76
CA GLY A 111 -5.80 -2.04 -10.04
C GLY A 111 -5.66 -1.15 -8.80
N TRP A 112 -6.80 -0.62 -8.38
CA TRP A 112 -6.95 0.17 -7.16
C TRP A 112 -8.03 -0.43 -6.28
N VAL A 113 -7.80 -0.44 -4.98
CA VAL A 113 -8.79 -0.80 -3.97
C VAL A 113 -8.92 0.37 -3.00
N TYR A 114 -10.14 0.87 -2.84
CA TYR A 114 -10.45 2.04 -2.03
C TYR A 114 -11.18 1.64 -0.76
N PHE A 115 -10.75 2.18 0.36
CA PHE A 115 -11.36 1.91 1.66
C PHE A 115 -11.08 3.03 2.65
N GLU A 116 -11.88 3.07 3.71
CA GLU A 116 -11.75 4.03 4.81
C GLU A 116 -11.57 3.29 6.14
N VAL A 117 -10.81 3.89 7.04
CA VAL A 117 -10.68 3.45 8.43
C VAL A 117 -11.09 4.61 9.34
N PRO A 118 -12.27 4.54 9.98
CA PRO A 118 -12.70 5.52 10.96
C PRO A 118 -11.80 5.49 12.20
N LEU A 119 -11.28 6.65 12.59
CA LEU A 119 -10.37 6.85 13.71
C LEU A 119 -10.82 8.09 14.52
N PRO A 120 -11.88 7.97 15.33
CA PRO A 120 -12.42 9.10 16.09
C PRO A 120 -11.43 9.72 17.10
N GLY A 121 -10.39 8.97 17.49
CA GLY A 121 -9.28 9.47 18.31
C GLY A 121 -8.17 10.19 17.52
N GLY A 122 -8.28 10.27 16.19
CA GLY A 122 -7.21 10.74 15.31
C GLY A 122 -6.31 9.61 14.80
N TRP A 123 -5.44 9.94 13.86
CA TRP A 123 -4.53 9.00 13.22
C TRP A 123 -3.19 8.85 13.96
N GLU A 124 -2.81 9.81 14.78
CA GLU A 124 -1.50 9.82 15.44
C GLU A 124 -1.42 8.73 16.51
N GLY A 125 -0.34 7.94 16.49
CA GLY A 125 -0.13 6.82 17.39
C GLY A 125 -0.84 5.52 16.98
N VAL A 126 -1.65 5.52 15.91
CA VAL A 126 -2.26 4.27 15.42
C VAL A 126 -1.17 3.36 14.85
N THR A 127 -1.34 2.06 15.03
CA THR A 127 -0.48 1.05 14.40
C THR A 127 -1.15 0.53 13.14
N VAL A 128 -0.50 0.70 11.99
CA VAL A 128 -0.92 0.09 10.72
C VAL A 128 -0.14 -1.19 10.53
N SER A 129 -0.82 -2.30 10.26
CA SER A 129 -0.22 -3.52 9.73
C SER A 129 -0.67 -3.73 8.29
N ASP A 130 0.28 -3.61 7.36
CA ASP A 130 0.09 -3.90 5.95
C ASP A 130 0.75 -5.24 5.62
N ARG A 131 -0.10 -6.25 5.46
CA ARG A 131 0.27 -7.63 5.11
C ARG A 131 -0.14 -8.00 3.70
N VAL A 132 -0.47 -7.03 2.86
CA VAL A 132 -0.83 -7.27 1.46
C VAL A 132 0.27 -8.10 0.81
N ARG A 133 -0.08 -9.31 0.39
CA ARG A 133 0.81 -10.31 -0.23
C ARG A 133 2.01 -10.81 0.60
N LEU A 134 2.27 -10.34 1.82
CA LEU A 134 3.42 -10.79 2.63
C LEU A 134 3.38 -12.29 2.97
N ASN A 135 2.19 -12.89 2.96
CA ASN A 135 2.01 -14.33 3.19
C ASN A 135 2.30 -15.19 1.95
N VAL A 136 2.28 -14.60 0.76
CA VAL A 136 2.30 -15.34 -0.52
C VAL A 136 3.60 -15.11 -1.30
N GLU A 137 4.26 -13.97 -1.08
CA GLU A 137 5.52 -13.61 -1.71
C GLU A 137 6.52 -13.15 -0.63
N PRO A 138 7.50 -13.99 -0.22
CA PRO A 138 8.45 -13.66 0.84
C PRO A 138 9.31 -12.42 0.56
N ALA A 139 9.54 -12.07 -0.71
CA ALA A 139 10.30 -10.88 -1.12
C ALA A 139 9.43 -9.63 -1.32
N GLN A 140 8.14 -9.71 -1.00
CA GLN A 140 7.20 -8.59 -1.11
C GLN A 140 7.58 -7.45 -0.17
N HIS A 141 7.48 -6.23 -0.67
CA HIS A 141 7.56 -5.00 0.13
C HIS A 141 6.32 -4.16 -0.14
N ASN A 142 5.72 -3.61 0.91
CA ASN A 142 4.60 -2.70 0.75
C ASN A 142 5.03 -1.32 1.21
N THR A 143 4.47 -0.27 0.62
CA THR A 143 4.72 1.11 1.05
C THR A 143 3.41 1.80 1.35
N LEU A 144 3.29 2.39 2.53
CA LEU A 144 2.23 3.32 2.87
C LEU A 144 2.77 4.74 2.80
N VAL A 145 2.17 5.58 1.98
CA VAL A 145 2.41 7.02 1.98
C VAL A 145 1.25 7.69 2.70
N LEU A 146 1.50 8.19 3.90
CA LEU A 146 0.53 8.98 4.65
C LEU A 146 0.65 10.45 4.24
N SER A 147 -0.48 11.07 3.94
CA SER A 147 -0.64 12.50 3.69
C SER A 147 -1.54 13.13 4.75
N VAL A 148 -1.10 14.27 5.29
CA VAL A 148 -1.87 15.04 6.26
C VAL A 148 -1.89 16.50 5.82
N THR A 149 -3.08 17.08 5.77
CA THR A 149 -3.27 18.49 5.47
C THR A 149 -3.56 19.23 6.77
N ARG A 150 -2.68 20.16 7.16
CA ARG A 150 -2.82 20.97 8.39
C ARG A 150 -3.04 22.44 8.05
N PRO A 151 -3.87 23.16 8.83
CA PRO A 151 -3.91 24.61 8.73
C PRO A 151 -2.56 25.20 9.15
N SER A 152 -2.12 26.21 8.41
CA SER A 152 -0.90 26.97 8.66
C SER A 152 -1.23 28.29 9.37
N PRO A 153 -0.34 28.84 10.22
CA PRO A 153 -0.57 30.10 10.93
C PRO A 153 -0.88 31.31 10.02
N ASP A 154 -0.46 31.25 8.76
CA ASP A 154 -0.71 32.29 7.74
C ASP A 154 -2.10 32.17 7.08
N GLY A 155 -2.96 31.27 7.57
CA GLY A 155 -4.30 31.02 7.02
C GLY A 155 -4.30 30.14 5.77
N THR A 156 -3.15 29.64 5.33
CA THR A 156 -3.07 28.64 4.25
C THR A 156 -3.15 27.21 4.80
N SER A 157 -3.20 26.22 3.91
CA SER A 157 -3.09 24.80 4.27
C SER A 157 -1.74 24.26 3.81
N ARG A 158 -1.11 23.44 4.65
CA ARG A 158 0.14 22.74 4.34
C ARG A 158 -0.11 21.24 4.26
N LYS A 159 0.29 20.63 3.14
CA LYS A 159 0.32 19.17 2.99
C LYS A 159 1.69 18.65 3.43
N GLU A 160 1.67 17.67 4.31
CA GLU A 160 2.85 16.97 4.83
C GLU A 160 2.69 15.48 4.56
N ARG A 161 3.80 14.75 4.47
CA ARG A 161 3.79 13.32 4.16
C ARG A 161 4.81 12.52 4.96
N ALA A 162 4.49 11.26 5.23
CA ALA A 162 5.42 10.25 5.74
C ALA A 162 5.33 8.99 4.86
N SER A 163 6.40 8.20 4.84
CA SER A 163 6.45 6.93 4.09
C SER A 163 6.89 5.80 5.02
N TYR A 164 6.12 4.72 5.04
CA TYR A 164 6.37 3.53 5.84
C TYR A 164 6.52 2.32 4.92
N THR A 165 7.54 1.49 5.14
CA THR A 165 7.80 0.31 4.32
C THR A 165 7.63 -0.95 5.14
N PHE A 166 6.76 -1.84 4.68
CA PHE A 166 6.40 -3.08 5.36
C PHE A 166 7.03 -4.27 4.65
N ASP A 167 7.54 -5.20 5.43
CA ASP A 167 8.03 -6.48 4.96
C ASP A 167 7.65 -7.58 5.96
N ARG A 168 8.04 -8.82 5.68
CA ARG A 168 7.73 -9.96 6.56
C ARG A 168 8.27 -9.82 8.00
N ARG A 169 9.37 -9.09 8.18
CA ARG A 169 10.03 -8.88 9.49
C ARG A 169 9.41 -7.70 10.22
N THR A 170 8.98 -6.68 9.49
CA THR A 170 8.35 -5.46 10.00
C THR A 170 7.01 -5.25 9.31
N PRO A 171 5.98 -6.07 9.62
CA PRO A 171 4.68 -5.97 8.97
C PRO A 171 3.78 -4.89 9.59
N ALA A 172 4.27 -4.12 10.56
CA ALA A 172 3.51 -3.12 11.27
C ALA A 172 4.36 -1.90 11.65
N HIS A 173 3.77 -0.71 11.52
CA HIS A 173 4.36 0.57 11.87
C HIS A 173 3.36 1.42 12.62
N MET A 174 3.85 2.13 13.63
CA MET A 174 3.08 3.18 14.29
C MET A 174 3.23 4.48 13.49
N LEU A 175 2.11 5.17 13.24
CA LEU A 175 2.10 6.44 12.52
C LEU A 175 2.35 7.59 13.50
N TRP A 176 3.33 8.44 13.20
CA TRP A 176 3.73 9.54 14.07
C TRP A 176 3.80 10.87 13.33
N ALA A 177 3.38 11.96 13.98
CA ALA A 177 3.53 13.30 13.41
C ALA A 177 4.99 13.71 13.22
N ALA A 178 5.90 13.15 14.02
CA ALA A 178 7.34 13.41 13.91
C ALA A 178 7.94 12.92 12.59
N ASP A 179 7.31 11.95 11.91
CA ASP A 179 7.77 11.42 10.63
C ASP A 179 7.31 12.26 9.43
N LEU A 180 6.40 13.22 9.66
CA LEU A 180 5.83 14.03 8.60
C LEU A 180 6.85 15.06 8.10
N GLU A 181 7.09 15.03 6.80
CA GLU A 181 7.89 16.01 6.10
C GLU A 181 7.01 16.92 5.22
N PRO A 182 7.37 18.20 5.06
CA PRO A 182 6.66 19.11 4.17
C PRO A 182 6.70 18.60 2.73
N LEU A 183 5.54 18.60 2.05
CA LEU A 183 5.52 18.29 0.62
C LEU A 183 6.23 19.42 -0.14
N LYS A 184 7.41 19.14 -0.68
CA LYS A 184 8.11 20.08 -1.57
C LYS A 184 7.25 20.26 -2.82
N LYS A 185 6.86 21.50 -3.14
CA LYS A 185 6.22 21.82 -4.43
C LYS A 185 7.13 21.34 -5.56
N SER A 186 6.65 20.44 -6.42
CA SER A 186 7.38 20.07 -7.63
C SER A 186 7.40 21.30 -8.55
N ALA A 187 8.51 21.54 -9.25
CA ALA A 187 8.65 22.66 -10.18
C ALA A 187 7.81 22.49 -11.47
N THR A 188 6.98 21.44 -11.57
CA THR A 188 6.30 21.00 -12.79
C THR A 188 4.79 21.25 -12.81
N ASP A 189 4.17 21.69 -11.71
CA ASP A 189 2.73 21.95 -11.65
C ASP A 189 2.26 23.21 -12.43
N GLY A 190 3.14 23.84 -13.22
CA GLY A 190 2.83 25.02 -14.04
C GLY A 190 2.88 24.80 -15.56
N ALA A 191 3.26 23.61 -16.05
CA ALA A 191 3.34 23.37 -17.49
C ALA A 191 1.97 22.88 -18.01
N ALA A 192 1.22 23.78 -18.64
CA ALA A 192 0.06 23.41 -19.45
C ALA A 192 0.45 22.31 -20.46
N PRO A 193 -0.36 21.26 -20.65
CA PRO A 193 -0.07 20.23 -21.63
C PRO A 193 0.05 20.87 -23.03
N PRO A 194 1.05 20.47 -23.85
CA PRO A 194 1.17 20.99 -25.20
C PRO A 194 -0.10 20.66 -25.99
N ALA A 195 -0.69 21.69 -26.59
CA ALA A 195 -1.89 21.55 -27.42
C ALA A 195 -1.61 20.52 -28.53
N SER A 196 -2.49 19.53 -28.65
CA SER A 196 -2.38 18.51 -29.70
C SER A 196 -2.50 19.17 -31.09
N PRO A 197 -1.60 18.85 -32.04
CA PRO A 197 -1.74 19.32 -33.41
C PRO A 197 -2.97 18.68 -34.06
N ARG A 198 -3.77 19.50 -34.76
CA ARG A 198 -4.89 19.09 -35.60
C ARG A 198 -4.40 18.50 -36.93
#